data_AF-A0A8T4NKH2-F1
#
_entry.id   AF-A0A8T4NKH2-F1
#
_cell.length_a   1.000
_cell.length_b   1.000
_cell.length_c   1.000
_cell.angle_alpha   90.00
_cell.angle_beta   90.00
_cell.angle_gamma   90.00
#
_symmetry.space_group_name_H-M   'P 1'
#
loop_
_entity.id
_entity.type
_entity.pdbx_description
1 polymer ?
#
loop_
_entity_poly.entity_id
_entity_poly.type
_entity_poly.pdbx_seq_one_letter_code
_entity_poly.pdbx_strand_id
1 'polypeptide(L)'
;MKQFIAEFKEFLKEYKIVGLAIAFIIGVAATTLIKSLVDNVVMPLITPFIPGGAWQSAVWTFGSVVIGWGAFLGAVINFVIIALVVFIIAKYFFKEEKVGKK
;
A
#
# COMPACT_ATOMS: atom_id res chain seq x y z
N MET A 1 -16.53 -30.46 -18.41
CA MET A 1 -16.51 -29.14 -17.73
C MET A 1 -16.96 -29.19 -16.28
N LYS A 2 -18.13 -29.76 -15.92
CA LYS A 2 -18.58 -29.83 -14.51
C LYS A 2 -17.61 -30.58 -13.58
N GLN A 3 -17.03 -31.69 -14.06
CA GLN A 3 -16.06 -32.49 -13.31
C GLN A 3 -14.75 -31.74 -13.04
N PHE A 4 -14.17 -31.11 -14.06
CA PHE A 4 -12.98 -30.25 -13.91
C PHE A 4 -13.19 -29.09 -12.91
N ILE A 5 -14.36 -28.44 -12.91
CA ILE A 5 -14.68 -27.37 -11.95
C ILE A 5 -14.77 -27.91 -10.52
N ALA A 6 -15.30 -29.13 -10.33
CA ALA A 6 -15.36 -29.78 -9.03
C ALA A 6 -13.95 -30.12 -8.51
N GLU A 7 -13.11 -30.74 -9.34
CA GLU A 7 -11.71 -31.07 -9.05
C GLU A 7 -10.90 -29.80 -8.72
N PHE A 8 -11.11 -28.73 -9.48
CA PHE A 8 -10.47 -27.44 -9.21
C PHE A 8 -10.91 -26.81 -7.89
N LYS A 9 -12.21 -26.87 -7.56
CA LYS A 9 -12.73 -26.37 -6.28
C LYS A 9 -12.18 -27.18 -5.10
N GLU A 10 -12.07 -28.50 -5.24
CA GLU A 10 -11.45 -29.36 -4.24
C GLU A 10 -9.97 -29.06 -4.07
N PHE A 11 -9.23 -28.89 -5.16
CA PHE A 11 -7.83 -28.44 -5.13
C PHE A 11 -7.68 -27.12 -4.35
N LEU A 12 -8.47 -26.09 -4.66
CA LEU A 12 -8.38 -24.80 -3.98
C LEU A 12 -8.67 -24.90 -2.47
N LYS A 13 -9.53 -25.85 -2.06
CA LYS A 13 -9.83 -26.13 -0.66
C LYS A 13 -8.71 -26.91 0.02
N GLU A 14 -8.21 -27.96 -0.60
CA GLU A 14 -7.16 -28.84 -0.09
C GLU A 14 -5.89 -28.03 0.25
N TYR A 15 -5.49 -27.16 -0.67
CA TYR A 15 -4.31 -26.31 -0.51
C TYR A 15 -4.58 -24.98 0.21
N LYS A 16 -5.81 -24.74 0.70
CA LYS A 16 -6.23 -23.52 1.42
C LYS A 16 -5.90 -22.20 0.68
N ILE A 17 -5.81 -22.23 -0.65
CA ILE A 17 -5.36 -21.11 -1.49
C ILE A 17 -6.36 -19.94 -1.45
N VAL A 18 -7.65 -20.23 -1.21
CA VAL A 18 -8.71 -19.21 -1.17
C VAL A 18 -8.40 -18.13 -0.12
N GLY A 19 -7.93 -18.51 1.07
CA GLY A 19 -7.58 -17.55 2.12
C GLY A 19 -6.40 -16.66 1.74
N LEU A 20 -5.37 -17.25 1.11
CA LEU A 20 -4.20 -16.51 0.61
C LEU A 20 -4.60 -15.51 -0.48
N ALA A 21 -5.48 -15.91 -1.40
CA ALA A 21 -5.96 -15.05 -2.48
C ALA A 21 -6.73 -13.83 -1.93
N ILE A 22 -7.61 -14.04 -0.94
CA ILE A 22 -8.36 -12.96 -0.29
C ILE A 22 -7.40 -11.99 0.41
N ALA A 23 -6.44 -12.51 1.18
CA ALA A 23 -5.45 -11.68 1.87
C ALA A 23 -4.63 -10.83 0.90
N PHE A 24 -4.19 -11.41 -0.22
CA PHE A 24 -3.44 -10.71 -1.25
C PHE A 24 -4.25 -9.59 -1.90
N ILE A 25 -5.49 -9.87 -2.31
CA ILE A 25 -6.37 -8.87 -2.95
C ILE A 25 -6.61 -7.69 -2.00
N ILE A 26 -6.91 -7.97 -0.73
CA ILE A 26 -7.12 -6.92 0.27
C ILE A 26 -5.83 -6.11 0.49
N GLY A 27 -4.67 -6.77 0.57
CA GLY A 27 -3.38 -6.10 0.74
C GLY A 27 -3.04 -5.14 -0.41
N VAL A 28 -3.26 -5.57 -1.66
CA VAL A 28 -3.04 -4.74 -2.85
C VAL A 28 -4.02 -3.56 -2.90
N ALA A 29 -5.30 -3.81 -2.62
CA ALA A 29 -6.32 -2.77 -2.60
C ALA A 29 -6.04 -1.71 -1.51
N ALA A 30 -5.68 -2.14 -0.30
CA ALA A 30 -5.32 -1.25 0.81
C ALA A 30 -4.09 -0.40 0.48
N THR A 31 -3.05 -1.00 -0.08
CA THR A 31 -1.83 -0.29 -0.51
C THR A 31 -2.16 0.78 -1.55
N THR A 32 -3.03 0.45 -2.51
CA THR A 32 -3.47 1.38 -3.57
C THR A 32 -4.28 2.55 -2.99
N LEU A 33 -5.17 2.27 -2.05
CA LEU A 33 -5.97 3.29 -1.37
C LEU A 33 -5.07 4.26 -0.59
N ILE A 34 -4.11 3.73 0.17
CA ILE A 34 -3.16 4.55 0.94
C ILE A 34 -2.31 5.39 -0.01
N LYS A 35 -1.78 4.78 -1.08
CA LYS A 35 -1.00 5.49 -2.09
C LYS A 35 -1.81 6.63 -2.72
N SER A 36 -3.09 6.42 -3.03
CA SER A 36 -3.97 7.46 -3.55
C SER A 36 -4.13 8.62 -2.57
N LEU A 37 -4.27 8.34 -1.27
CA LEU A 37 -4.29 9.38 -0.24
C LEU A 37 -2.97 10.16 -0.20
N VAL A 38 -1.84 9.46 -0.28
CA VAL A 38 -0.52 10.11 -0.29
C VAL A 38 -0.38 11.00 -1.52
N ASP A 39 -0.62 10.46 -2.71
CA ASP A 39 -0.35 11.15 -3.97
C ASP A 39 -1.29 12.34 -4.20
N ASN A 40 -2.57 12.19 -3.86
CA ASN A 40 -3.61 13.16 -4.20
C ASN A 40 -3.92 14.14 -3.07
N VAL A 41 -3.57 13.82 -1.83
CA VAL A 41 -3.88 14.67 -0.66
C VAL A 41 -2.61 15.07 0.08
N VAL A 42 -1.76 14.14 0.48
CA VAL A 42 -0.57 14.46 1.29
C VAL A 42 0.47 15.23 0.47
N MET A 43 0.82 14.73 -0.72
CA MET A 43 1.87 15.32 -1.55
C MET A 43 1.57 16.76 -1.99
N PRO A 44 0.35 17.11 -2.45
CA PRO A 44 0.01 18.50 -2.75
C PRO A 44 0.11 19.43 -1.53
N LEU A 45 -0.22 18.95 -0.33
CA LEU A 45 -0.15 19.74 0.90
C LEU A 45 1.28 20.01 1.35
N ILE A 46 2.22 19.08 1.14
CA ILE A 46 3.62 19.25 1.51
C ILE A 46 4.46 19.95 0.44
N THR A 47 3.98 19.97 -0.81
CA THR A 47 4.65 20.62 -1.95
C THR A 47 3.85 21.81 -2.51
N PRO A 48 3.37 22.75 -1.66
CA PRO A 48 2.51 23.85 -2.12
C PRO A 48 3.23 24.82 -3.07
N PHE A 49 4.57 24.80 -3.05
CA PHE A 49 5.42 25.60 -3.91
C PHE A 49 5.57 25.03 -5.33
N ILE A 50 5.05 23.83 -5.61
CA ILE A 50 5.07 23.24 -6.94
C ILE A 50 3.73 23.53 -7.65
N PRO A 51 3.76 24.28 -8.78
CA PRO A 51 2.54 24.62 -9.51
C PRO A 51 1.76 23.39 -9.97
N GLY A 52 0.43 23.43 -9.82
CA GLY A 52 -0.47 22.40 -10.35
C GLY A 52 -0.33 21.02 -9.71
N GLY A 53 0.35 20.88 -8.57
CA GLY A 53 0.55 19.58 -7.92
C GLY A 53 1.45 18.63 -8.71
N ALA A 54 2.28 19.15 -9.62
CA ALA A 54 3.22 18.37 -10.44
C ALA A 54 4.47 17.95 -9.64
N TRP A 55 4.30 17.51 -8.40
CA TRP A 55 5.40 17.16 -7.50
C TRP A 55 6.20 15.97 -8.02
N GLN A 56 5.59 15.08 -8.80
CA GLN A 56 6.25 13.92 -9.42
C GLN A 56 7.33 14.33 -10.41
N SER A 57 7.15 15.46 -11.10
CA SER A 57 8.11 15.97 -12.11
C SER A 57 9.14 16.94 -11.53
N ALA A 58 9.18 17.08 -10.19
CA ALA A 58 10.15 17.95 -9.55
C ALA A 58 11.56 17.37 -9.69
N VAL A 59 12.39 18.10 -10.44
CA VAL A 59 13.77 17.72 -10.76
C VAL A 59 14.76 18.78 -10.31
N TRP A 60 15.96 18.36 -9.94
CA TRP A 60 17.14 19.21 -9.86
C TRP A 60 18.09 18.85 -10.99
N THR A 61 18.55 19.86 -11.72
CA THR A 61 19.50 19.70 -12.81
C THR A 61 20.87 20.21 -12.36
N PHE A 62 21.86 19.32 -12.39
CA PHE A 62 23.27 19.64 -12.14
C PHE A 62 24.06 19.32 -13.40
N GLY A 63 24.23 20.31 -14.27
CA GLY A 63 24.86 20.11 -15.58
C GLY A 63 24.05 19.14 -16.44
N SER A 64 24.62 17.97 -16.74
CA SER A 64 23.97 16.90 -17.51
C SER A 64 23.17 15.90 -16.67
N VAL A 65 23.23 15.99 -15.34
CA VAL A 65 22.53 15.06 -14.45
C VAL A 65 21.19 15.64 -14.02
N VAL A 66 20.11 14.87 -14.25
CA VAL A 66 18.73 15.21 -13.84
C VAL A 66 18.33 14.30 -12.70
N ILE A 67 18.10 14.87 -11.51
CA ILE A 67 17.70 14.14 -10.31
C ILE A 67 16.23 14.43 -10.01
N GLY A 68 15.36 13.43 -10.21
CA GLY A 68 13.93 13.50 -9.87
C GLY A 68 13.67 13.34 -8.37
N TRP A 69 13.92 14.38 -7.60
CA TRP A 69 13.75 14.35 -6.15
C TRP A 69 12.28 14.23 -5.73
N GLY A 70 11.36 14.75 -6.53
CA GLY A 70 9.93 14.76 -6.18
C GLY A 70 9.29 13.37 -6.15
N ALA A 71 9.57 12.54 -7.16
CA ALA A 71 9.14 11.15 -7.19
C ALA A 71 9.73 10.33 -6.03
N PHE A 72 11.01 10.56 -5.71
CA PHE A 72 11.68 9.91 -4.58
C PHE A 72 11.07 10.31 -3.24
N LEU A 73 10.85 11.62 -3.01
CA LEU A 73 10.22 12.12 -1.80
C LEU A 73 8.81 11.52 -1.61
N GLY A 74 8.01 11.46 -2.67
CA GLY A 74 6.70 10.82 -2.63
C GLY A 74 6.77 9.34 -2.27
N ALA A 75 7.74 8.60 -2.81
CA ALA A 75 7.95 7.19 -2.46
C ALA A 75 8.34 7.02 -0.98
N VAL A 76 9.24 7.86 -0.45
CA VAL A 76 9.63 7.84 0.97
C VAL A 76 8.43 8.10 1.88
N ILE A 77 7.62 9.10 1.55
CA ILE A 77 6.44 9.45 2.37
C ILE A 77 5.39 8.35 2.30
N ASN A 78 5.11 7.80 1.11
CA ASN A 78 4.21 6.67 0.96
C ASN A 78 4.66 5.47 1.80
N PHE A 79 5.96 5.15 1.79
CA PHE A 79 6.51 4.07 2.62
C PHE A 79 6.30 4.32 4.12
N VAL A 80 6.60 5.53 4.60
CA VAL A 80 6.41 5.88 6.02
C VAL A 80 4.93 5.79 6.43
N ILE A 81 4.01 6.27 5.57
CA ILE A 81 2.57 6.22 5.85
C ILE A 81 2.07 4.77 5.87
N ILE A 82 2.44 3.95 4.89
CA ILE A 82 2.05 2.53 4.86
C ILE A 82 2.59 1.82 6.11
N ALA A 83 3.87 2.03 6.46
CA ALA A 83 4.48 1.44 7.64
C ALA A 83 3.73 1.85 8.93
N LEU A 84 3.34 3.12 9.05
CA LEU A 84 2.58 3.62 10.19
C LEU A 84 1.17 3.01 10.25
N VAL A 85 0.48 2.89 9.11
CA VAL A 85 -0.85 2.24 9.05
C VAL A 85 -0.76 0.77 9.46
N VAL A 86 0.20 0.02 8.90
CA VAL A 86 0.43 -1.39 9.27
C VAL A 86 0.78 -1.51 10.76
N PHE A 87 1.61 -0.62 11.30
CA PHE A 87 1.94 -0.59 12.72
C PHE A 87 0.71 -0.33 13.60
N ILE A 88 -0.15 0.61 13.23
CA ILE A 88 -1.40 0.89 13.95
C ILE A 88 -2.30 -0.34 13.95
N ILE A 89 -2.50 -0.96 12.78
CA ILE A 89 -3.30 -2.18 12.64
C ILE A 89 -2.74 -3.28 13.53
N ALA A 90 -1.45 -3.57 13.43
CA ALA A 90 -0.77 -4.57 14.26
C ALA A 90 -0.95 -4.27 15.75
N LYS A 91 -0.78 -3.00 16.16
CA LYS A 91 -0.96 -2.58 17.56
C LYS A 91 -2.38 -2.82 18.06
N TYR A 92 -3.41 -2.58 17.24
CA TYR A 92 -4.80 -2.86 17.62
C TYR A 92 -5.05 -4.37 17.75
N PHE A 93 -4.61 -5.17 16.78
CA PHE A 93 -4.76 -6.64 16.82
C PHE A 93 -4.04 -7.25 18.03
N PHE A 94 -2.77 -6.87 18.30
CA PHE A 94 -2.02 -7.39 19.46
C PHE A 94 -2.49 -6.84 20.81
N LYS A 95 -3.28 -5.74 20.83
CA LYS A 95 -3.87 -5.21 22.06
C LYS A 95 -5.04 -6.08 22.55
N GLU A 96 -5.76 -6.74 21.65
CA GLU A 96 -6.90 -7.61 22.00
C GLU A 96 -6.47 -8.91 22.70
N GLU A 97 -5.27 -9.43 22.42
CA GLU A 97 -4.74 -10.61 23.14
C GLU A 97 -4.53 -10.36 24.66
N LYS A 98 -4.47 -9.09 25.10
CA LYS A 98 -4.31 -8.73 26.52
C LYS A 98 -5.64 -8.55 27.26
N VAL A 99 -6.80 -8.71 26.60
CA VAL A 99 -8.13 -8.48 27.21
C VAL A 99 -8.92 -9.78 27.44
N GLY A 100 -8.46 -10.93 26.91
CA GLY A 100 -9.09 -12.24 27.13
C GLY A 100 -8.62 -13.03 28.36
N LYS A 101 -7.85 -12.43 29.28
CA LYS A 101 -7.46 -13.07 30.56
C LYS A 101 -7.99 -12.28 31.75
N LYS A 102 -9.29 -12.38 31.98
CA LYS A 102 -9.90 -12.51 33.30
C LYS A 102 -11.09 -13.46 33.19
#